data_AF-A0A7S2C2V8-F1
#
_entry.id   AF-A0A7S2C2V8-F1
#
_cell.length_a   1.000
_cell.length_b   1.000
_cell.length_c   1.000
_cell.angle_alpha   90.00
_cell.angle_beta   90.00
_cell.angle_gamma   90.00
#
_symmetry.space_group_name_H-M   'P 1'
#
loop_
_entity.id
_entity.type
_entity.pdbx_description
1 polymer ?
#
loop_
_entity_poly.entity_id
_entity_poly.type
_entity_poly.pdbx_seq_one_letter_code
_entity_poly.pdbx_strand_id
1 'polypeptide(L)'
;GADLACSACAHSAHSMRLLLGTKIKRSMKGKAKEEATKAALREACKASRFPEQLAAHTTKSGKQEYQDFQELLRKGGSISGMNMSKDNNQRVMALCSAAMRRARGDIVAKAVAHKDRLGAINWERWLCVQRLELCEKPLMDTREEEEDEDEEEKADEDEEEL
;
A
#
# COMPACT_ATOMS: atom_id res chain seq x y z
N GLY A 1 -12.48 -0.42 13.96
CA GLY A 1 -12.92 -1.81 13.79
C GLY A 1 -12.42 -2.37 12.47
N ALA A 2 -13.26 -2.34 11.43
CA ALA A 2 -12.85 -2.64 10.05
C ALA A 2 -11.71 -1.74 9.55
N ASP A 3 -11.65 -0.51 10.05
CA ASP A 3 -10.62 0.51 9.76
C ASP A 3 -9.19 -0.02 10.04
N LEU A 4 -8.99 -0.72 11.16
CA LEU A 4 -7.69 -1.34 11.49
C LEU A 4 -7.39 -2.53 10.57
N ALA A 5 -8.40 -3.21 10.03
CA ALA A 5 -8.20 -4.25 9.03
C ALA A 5 -7.84 -3.66 7.66
N CYS A 6 -8.44 -2.52 7.28
CA CYS A 6 -8.04 -1.73 6.12
C CYS A 6 -6.58 -1.26 6.25
N SER A 7 -6.24 -0.57 7.34
CA SER A 7 -4.88 -0.08 7.60
C SER A 7 -3.85 -1.21 7.67
N ALA A 8 -4.18 -2.34 8.31
CA ALA A 8 -3.32 -3.53 8.26
C ALA A 8 -3.13 -4.08 6.83
N CYS A 9 -4.17 -4.02 5.99
CA CYS A 9 -4.06 -4.38 4.58
C CYS A 9 -3.18 -3.39 3.80
N ALA A 10 -3.28 -2.09 4.06
CA ALA A 10 -2.43 -1.05 3.48
C ALA A 10 -0.94 -1.33 3.74
N HIS A 11 -0.55 -1.54 5.01
CA HIS A 11 0.82 -1.94 5.40
C HIS A 11 1.26 -3.25 4.71
N SER A 12 0.34 -4.23 4.58
CA SER A 12 0.60 -5.51 3.90
C SER A 12 0.85 -5.33 2.40
N ALA A 13 0.03 -4.52 1.72
CA ALA A 13 0.14 -4.22 0.31
C ALA A 13 1.39 -3.38 0.00
N HIS A 14 1.74 -2.42 0.88
CA HIS A 14 2.98 -1.65 0.79
C HIS A 14 4.22 -2.55 0.90
N SER A 15 4.29 -3.40 1.93
CA SER A 15 5.38 -4.39 2.10
C SER A 15 5.57 -5.26 0.84
N MET A 16 4.45 -5.77 0.30
CA MET A 16 4.43 -6.58 -0.91
C MET A 16 4.88 -5.78 -2.14
N ARG A 17 4.34 -4.57 -2.37
CA ARG A 17 4.70 -3.68 -3.49
C ARG A 17 6.21 -3.44 -3.55
N LEU A 18 6.83 -3.15 -2.40
CA LEU A 18 8.28 -3.00 -2.29
C LEU A 18 9.03 -4.30 -2.66
N LEU A 19 8.64 -5.45 -2.09
CA LEU A 19 9.33 -6.72 -2.41
C LEU A 19 9.18 -7.12 -3.88
N LEU A 20 7.99 -6.95 -4.47
CA LEU A 20 7.75 -7.23 -5.88
C LEU A 20 8.56 -6.26 -6.77
N GLY A 21 8.61 -4.97 -6.42
CA GLY A 21 9.42 -3.96 -7.10
C GLY A 21 10.93 -4.25 -7.07
N THR A 22 11.46 -4.67 -5.92
CA THR A 22 12.89 -4.98 -5.78
C THR A 22 13.28 -6.33 -6.38
N LYS A 23 12.48 -7.39 -6.17
CA LYS A 23 12.86 -8.75 -6.60
C LYS A 23 12.56 -9.05 -8.07
N ILE A 24 11.57 -8.38 -8.68
CA ILE A 24 11.05 -8.76 -10.01
C ILE A 24 11.40 -7.70 -11.05
N LYS A 25 12.46 -7.98 -11.81
CA LYS A 25 12.93 -7.12 -12.91
C LYS A 25 11.97 -7.19 -14.11
N ARG A 26 11.83 -6.08 -14.86
CA ARG A 26 10.99 -5.97 -16.08
C ARG A 26 11.29 -7.06 -17.13
N SER A 27 12.52 -7.57 -17.17
CA SER A 27 12.97 -8.63 -18.07
C SER A 27 12.53 -10.05 -17.67
N MET A 28 12.06 -10.27 -16.43
CA MET A 28 11.58 -11.58 -15.99
C MET A 28 10.23 -11.91 -16.65
N LYS A 29 10.06 -13.16 -17.09
CA LYS A 29 8.85 -13.66 -17.77
C LYS A 29 8.49 -15.06 -17.27
N GLY A 30 7.22 -15.45 -17.45
CA GLY A 30 6.72 -16.81 -17.18
C GLY A 30 7.11 -17.36 -15.81
N LYS A 31 7.52 -18.64 -15.78
CA LYS A 31 7.88 -19.40 -14.56
C LYS A 31 8.92 -18.72 -13.67
N ALA A 32 9.87 -17.97 -14.24
CA ALA A 32 10.86 -17.22 -13.45
C ALA A 32 10.22 -16.05 -12.69
N LYS A 33 9.29 -15.33 -13.33
CA LYS A 33 8.51 -14.25 -12.69
C LYS A 33 7.53 -14.81 -11.65
N GLU A 34 6.92 -15.95 -11.97
CA GLU A 34 6.01 -16.70 -11.09
C GLU A 34 6.69 -17.12 -9.78
N GLU A 35 7.86 -17.80 -9.84
CA GLU A 35 8.57 -18.24 -8.64
C GLU A 35 9.16 -17.07 -7.84
N ALA A 36 9.64 -16.01 -8.50
CA ALA A 36 10.05 -14.78 -7.82
C ALA A 36 8.87 -14.12 -7.07
N THR A 37 7.66 -14.15 -7.64
CA THR A 37 6.43 -13.67 -6.98
C THR A 37 6.07 -14.56 -5.77
N LYS A 38 6.07 -15.88 -5.95
CA LYS A 38 5.84 -16.85 -4.84
C LYS A 38 6.88 -16.69 -3.73
N ALA A 39 8.12 -16.32 -4.04
CA ALA A 39 9.16 -16.03 -3.06
C ALA A 39 8.90 -14.71 -2.29
N ALA A 40 8.58 -13.62 -3.00
CA ALA A 40 8.21 -12.34 -2.39
C ALA A 40 7.03 -12.48 -1.41
N LEU A 41 5.99 -13.25 -1.77
CA LEU A 41 4.84 -13.50 -0.91
C LEU A 41 5.15 -14.29 0.37
N ARG A 42 6.19 -15.14 0.36
CA ARG A 42 6.69 -15.82 1.58
C ARG A 42 7.48 -14.89 2.52
N GLU A 43 7.81 -13.69 2.06
CA GLU A 43 8.60 -12.71 2.82
C GLU A 43 7.79 -11.47 3.23
N ALA A 44 6.74 -11.11 2.49
CA ALA A 44 5.94 -9.89 2.70
C ALA A 44 5.38 -9.73 4.12
N CYS A 45 5.10 -10.83 4.82
CA CYS A 45 4.51 -10.82 6.15
C CYS A 45 5.50 -11.12 7.29
N LYS A 46 6.81 -11.08 7.04
CA LYS A 46 7.84 -11.19 8.10
C LYS A 46 7.92 -9.89 8.91
N ALA A 47 8.28 -9.99 10.19
CA ALA A 47 8.39 -8.83 11.09
C ALA A 47 9.29 -7.70 10.52
N SER A 48 10.43 -8.05 9.91
CA SER A 48 11.37 -7.12 9.25
C SER A 48 10.84 -6.47 7.95
N ARG A 49 9.53 -6.52 7.70
CA ARG A 49 8.83 -5.80 6.64
C ARG A 49 7.93 -4.68 7.14
N PHE A 50 7.70 -4.60 8.45
CA PHE A 50 6.86 -3.60 9.10
C PHE A 50 7.74 -2.73 10.02
N PRO A 51 7.28 -1.53 10.39
CA PRO A 51 7.93 -0.72 11.43
C PRO A 51 8.09 -1.51 12.73
N GLU A 52 9.16 -1.26 13.49
CA GLU A 52 9.41 -1.96 14.76
C GLU A 52 8.28 -1.77 15.78
N GLN A 53 7.59 -0.63 15.70
CA GLN A 53 6.46 -0.28 16.55
C GLN A 53 5.37 0.44 15.73
N LEU A 54 4.25 -0.24 15.50
CA LEU A 54 3.03 0.38 14.99
C LEU A 54 2.18 0.89 16.16
N ALA A 55 1.85 2.19 16.13
CA ALA A 55 0.85 2.80 16.99
C ALA A 55 -0.54 2.62 16.38
N ALA A 56 -1.55 2.27 17.17
CA ALA A 56 -2.95 2.38 16.74
C ALA A 56 -3.52 3.69 17.28
N HIS A 57 -4.12 4.53 16.42
CA HIS A 57 -4.72 5.79 16.82
C HIS A 57 -6.08 6.01 16.13
N THR A 58 -6.83 7.00 16.61
CA THR A 58 -8.04 7.50 15.94
C THR A 58 -7.67 8.71 15.08
N THR A 59 -8.22 8.82 13.88
CA THR A 59 -8.02 9.98 12.98
C THR A 59 -8.96 11.13 13.34
N LYS A 60 -8.78 12.30 12.70
CA LYS A 60 -9.73 13.43 12.82
C LYS A 60 -11.15 13.09 12.35
N SER A 61 -11.32 12.06 11.51
CA SER A 61 -12.62 11.58 11.02
C SER A 61 -13.19 10.41 11.84
N GLY A 62 -12.58 10.06 12.97
CA GLY A 62 -13.06 8.99 13.86
C GLY A 62 -12.69 7.56 13.44
N LYS A 63 -12.05 7.37 12.28
CA LYS A 63 -11.53 6.07 11.83
C LYS A 63 -10.31 5.64 12.65
N GLN A 64 -10.04 4.34 12.72
CA GLN A 64 -8.91 3.79 13.49
C GLN A 64 -7.81 3.25 12.57
N GLU A 65 -6.59 3.74 12.72
CA GLU A 65 -5.48 3.44 11.80
C GLU A 65 -4.18 3.04 12.53
N TYR A 66 -3.34 2.26 11.84
CA TYR A 66 -1.99 1.91 12.28
C TYR A 66 -0.95 2.84 11.65
N GLN A 67 -0.14 3.48 12.47
CA GLN A 67 0.90 4.43 12.07
C GLN A 67 2.29 3.98 12.54
N ASP A 68 3.33 4.24 11.75
CA ASP A 68 4.72 4.07 12.18
C ASP A 68 5.05 5.11 13.27
N PHE A 69 5.39 4.64 14.46
CA PHE A 69 5.73 5.51 15.59
C PHE A 69 7.04 6.29 15.38
N GLN A 70 8.03 5.69 14.72
CA GLN A 70 9.30 6.36 14.43
C GLN A 70 9.12 7.41 13.32
N GLU A 71 8.27 7.14 12.33
CA GLU A 71 7.93 8.15 11.33
C GLU A 71 7.14 9.33 11.93
N LEU A 72 6.18 9.05 12.82
CA LEU A 72 5.43 10.07 13.56
C LEU A 72 6.37 11.00 14.33
N LEU A 73 7.28 10.46 15.13
CA LEU A 73 8.24 11.23 15.91
C LEU A 73 9.14 12.07 14.99
N ARG A 74 9.63 11.50 13.89
CA ARG A 74 10.44 12.21 12.89
C ARG A 74 9.67 13.36 12.21
N LYS A 75 8.35 13.25 12.07
CA LYS A 75 7.46 14.31 11.55
C LYS A 75 7.01 15.32 12.62
N GLY A 76 7.47 15.19 13.88
CA GLY A 76 7.04 16.06 14.99
C GLY A 76 5.59 15.87 15.42
N GLY A 77 4.99 14.71 15.12
CA GLY A 77 3.58 14.43 15.40
C GLY A 77 3.29 14.16 16.89
N SER A 78 2.05 14.45 17.30
CA SER A 78 1.60 14.22 18.68
C SER A 78 1.41 12.74 18.98
N ILE A 79 1.90 12.30 20.13
CA ILE A 79 1.77 10.92 20.66
C ILE A 79 0.48 10.71 21.49
N SER A 80 -0.33 11.76 21.66
CA SER A 80 -1.54 11.71 22.49
C SER A 80 -2.63 10.82 21.88
N GLY A 81 -3.32 10.04 22.73
CA GLY A 81 -4.40 9.14 22.30
C GLY A 81 -3.95 7.87 21.57
N MET A 82 -2.65 7.57 21.52
CA MET A 82 -2.11 6.43 20.78
C MET A 82 -1.96 5.16 21.63
N ASN A 83 -2.39 4.03 21.09
CA ASN A 83 -2.22 2.69 21.68
C ASN A 83 -0.97 2.02 21.10
N MET A 84 0.06 1.86 21.95
CA MET A 84 1.38 1.31 21.61
C MET A 84 1.50 -0.21 21.88
N SER A 85 0.40 -0.97 21.85
CA SER A 85 0.45 -2.40 22.15
C SER A 85 1.37 -3.17 21.19
N LYS A 86 2.22 -4.05 21.76
CA LYS A 86 3.08 -4.97 21.00
C LYS A 86 2.27 -5.94 20.12
N ASP A 87 0.97 -6.11 20.41
CA ASP A 87 0.04 -6.87 19.58
C ASP A 87 -0.20 -6.22 18.21
N ASN A 88 -0.01 -4.91 18.05
CA ASN A 88 -0.35 -4.20 16.80
C ASN A 88 0.38 -4.82 15.60
N ASN A 89 1.70 -4.98 15.72
CA ASN A 89 2.53 -5.68 14.73
C ASN A 89 2.07 -7.13 14.51
N GLN A 90 1.66 -7.85 15.56
CA GLN A 90 1.18 -9.23 15.42
C GLN A 90 -0.14 -9.30 14.64
N ARG A 91 -1.07 -8.38 14.90
CA ARG A 91 -2.36 -8.25 14.20
C ARG A 91 -2.16 -7.92 12.72
N VAL A 92 -1.25 -6.99 12.41
CA VAL A 92 -0.89 -6.66 11.02
C VAL A 92 -0.21 -7.83 10.30
N MET A 93 0.76 -8.51 10.93
CA MET A 93 1.39 -9.71 10.35
C MET A 93 0.40 -10.87 10.14
N ALA A 94 -0.55 -11.07 11.06
CA ALA A 94 -1.59 -12.09 10.94
C ALA A 94 -2.54 -11.80 9.78
N LEU A 95 -3.02 -10.56 9.65
CA LEU A 95 -3.86 -10.14 8.54
C LEU A 95 -3.11 -10.20 7.20
N CYS A 96 -1.85 -9.75 7.15
CA CYS A 96 -0.97 -9.95 5.99
C CYS A 96 -0.93 -11.43 5.59
N SER A 97 -0.66 -12.31 6.55
CA SER A 97 -0.52 -13.75 6.31
C SER A 97 -1.81 -14.41 5.83
N ALA A 98 -2.98 -13.87 6.22
CA ALA A 98 -4.28 -14.29 5.70
C ALA A 98 -4.55 -13.73 4.30
N ALA A 99 -4.32 -12.43 4.08
CA ALA A 99 -4.51 -11.73 2.81
C ALA A 99 -3.63 -12.33 1.68
N MET A 100 -2.32 -12.46 1.94
CA MET A 100 -1.35 -13.03 0.99
C MET A 100 -1.56 -14.52 0.74
N ARG A 101 -2.28 -15.23 1.63
CA ARG A 101 -2.71 -16.63 1.41
C ARG A 101 -3.97 -16.69 0.57
N ARG A 102 -4.99 -15.89 0.88
CA ARG A 102 -6.29 -15.82 0.18
C ARG A 102 -6.12 -15.37 -1.27
N ALA A 103 -5.40 -14.27 -1.50
CA ALA A 103 -5.20 -13.70 -2.84
C ALA A 103 -3.99 -14.29 -3.60
N ARG A 104 -3.36 -15.38 -3.10
CA ARG A 104 -2.06 -15.87 -3.61
C ARG A 104 -2.06 -16.18 -5.10
N GLY A 105 -3.11 -16.84 -5.60
CA GLY A 105 -3.26 -17.17 -7.02
C GLY A 105 -3.41 -15.93 -7.87
N ASP A 106 -4.29 -15.01 -7.45
CA ASP A 106 -4.58 -13.75 -8.15
C ASP A 106 -3.35 -12.84 -8.25
N ILE A 107 -2.60 -12.69 -7.15
CA ILE A 107 -1.36 -11.89 -7.12
C ILE A 107 -0.34 -12.47 -8.10
N VAL A 108 -0.16 -13.80 -8.12
CA VAL A 108 0.76 -14.47 -9.04
C VAL A 108 0.32 -14.32 -10.49
N ALA A 109 -0.98 -14.48 -10.79
CA ALA A 109 -1.53 -14.28 -12.13
C ALA A 109 -1.33 -12.83 -12.61
N LYS A 110 -1.70 -11.83 -11.80
CA LYS A 110 -1.51 -10.41 -12.11
C LYS A 110 -0.03 -10.05 -12.29
N ALA A 111 0.85 -10.58 -11.44
CA ALA A 111 2.30 -10.36 -11.54
C ALA A 111 2.90 -10.95 -12.82
N VAL A 112 2.45 -12.14 -13.24
CA VAL A 112 2.91 -12.79 -14.49
C VAL A 112 2.37 -12.08 -15.73
N ALA A 113 1.10 -11.65 -15.72
CA ALA A 113 0.45 -10.98 -16.86
C ALA A 113 0.93 -9.53 -17.09
N HIS A 114 1.19 -8.78 -16.02
CA HIS A 114 1.63 -7.38 -16.13
C HIS A 114 3.05 -7.30 -16.71
N LYS A 115 3.27 -6.42 -17.70
CA LYS A 115 4.53 -6.34 -18.46
C LYS A 115 5.63 -5.53 -17.75
N ASP A 116 5.25 -4.60 -16.88
CA ASP A 116 6.15 -3.58 -16.35
C ASP A 116 6.59 -3.80 -14.89
N ARG A 117 7.15 -2.76 -14.25
CA ARG A 117 7.70 -2.82 -12.89
C ARG A 117 6.55 -3.03 -11.90
N LEU A 118 6.49 -4.20 -11.26
CA LEU A 118 5.41 -4.52 -10.32
C LEU A 118 5.32 -3.56 -9.13
N GLY A 119 6.40 -2.87 -8.75
CA GLY A 119 6.39 -1.85 -7.70
C GLY A 119 5.64 -0.55 -8.05
N ALA A 120 5.26 -0.35 -9.32
CA ALA A 120 4.48 0.80 -9.78
C ALA A 120 2.96 0.60 -9.65
N ILE A 121 2.48 -0.66 -9.72
CA ILE A 121 1.06 -1.01 -9.56
C ILE A 121 0.57 -0.53 -8.18
N ASN A 122 -0.60 0.12 -8.12
CA ASN A 122 -1.32 0.31 -6.87
C ASN A 122 -1.86 -1.04 -6.38
N TRP A 123 -1.02 -1.76 -5.62
CA TRP A 123 -1.40 -3.03 -5.00
C TRP A 123 -2.39 -2.84 -3.85
N GLU A 124 -2.48 -1.64 -3.27
CA GLU A 124 -3.42 -1.36 -2.19
C GLU A 124 -4.86 -1.26 -2.72
N ARG A 125 -5.13 -0.44 -3.74
CA ARG A 125 -6.45 -0.40 -4.40
C ARG A 125 -6.82 -1.80 -4.93
N TRP A 126 -5.90 -2.49 -5.59
CA TRP A 126 -6.22 -3.79 -6.17
C TRP A 126 -6.44 -4.91 -5.13
N LEU A 127 -5.66 -4.96 -4.03
CA LEU A 127 -5.80 -6.01 -3.02
C LEU A 127 -6.86 -5.66 -1.97
N CYS A 128 -6.78 -4.47 -1.37
CA CYS A 128 -7.51 -4.11 -0.16
C CYS A 128 -8.89 -3.52 -0.45
N VAL A 129 -9.04 -2.76 -1.54
CA VAL A 129 -10.36 -2.30 -2.02
C VAL A 129 -10.98 -3.41 -2.89
N GLN A 130 -10.39 -3.72 -4.05
CA GLN A 130 -11.05 -4.53 -5.09
C GLN A 130 -11.10 -6.05 -4.86
N ARG A 131 -10.20 -6.64 -4.06
CA ARG A 131 -10.10 -8.12 -3.95
C ARG A 131 -10.39 -8.69 -2.56
N LEU A 132 -10.32 -7.87 -1.52
CA LEU A 132 -10.60 -8.24 -0.14
C LEU A 132 -11.71 -7.41 0.51
N GLU A 133 -12.14 -6.31 -0.12
CA GLU A 133 -13.26 -5.46 0.34
C GLU A 133 -13.10 -4.97 1.79
N LEU A 134 -11.83 -4.73 2.18
CA LEU A 134 -11.46 -4.24 3.51
C LEU A 134 -11.43 -2.71 3.59
N CYS A 135 -11.23 -2.04 2.46
CA CYS A 135 -11.06 -0.59 2.34
C CYS A 135 -12.05 0.00 1.33
N GLU A 136 -12.53 1.22 1.59
CA GLU A 136 -13.31 2.01 0.62
C GLU A 136 -12.41 2.65 -0.44
N LYS A 137 -11.25 3.19 -0.01
CA LYS A 137 -10.18 3.74 -0.86
C LYS A 137 -8.79 3.41 -0.27
N PRO A 138 -7.69 3.59 -1.01
CA PRO A 138 -6.32 3.48 -0.47
C PRO A 138 -6.06 4.47 0.69
N LEU A 139 -5.13 4.10 1.57
CA LEU A 139 -4.64 4.90 2.70
C LEU A 139 -3.15 5.26 2.57
N MET A 140 -2.35 4.49 1.83
CA MET A 140 -0.89 4.69 1.72
C MET A 140 -0.38 4.91 0.29
N ASP A 141 -1.11 4.48 -0.74
CA ASP A 141 -0.72 4.63 -2.14
C ASP A 141 -1.56 5.73 -2.84
N THR A 142 -1.21 6.99 -2.58
CA THR A 142 -1.93 8.22 -2.99
C THR A 142 -1.68 8.68 -4.43
N ARG A 143 -0.95 7.91 -5.25
CA ARG A 143 -0.50 8.26 -6.61
C ARG A 143 -1.63 8.24 -7.68
N GLU A 144 -2.86 8.45 -7.23
CA GLU A 144 -4.12 8.48 -8.00
C GLU A 144 -5.04 9.58 -7.43
N GLU A 145 -4.50 10.51 -6.61
CA GLU A 145 -5.16 11.73 -6.10
C GLU A 145 -4.45 13.00 -6.63
N GLU A 146 -3.66 12.86 -7.71
CA GLU A 146 -2.82 13.90 -8.34
C GLU A 146 -3.10 14.05 -9.87
N GLU A 147 -4.21 13.50 -10.40
CA GLU A 147 -4.54 13.50 -11.85
C GLU A 147 -5.74 14.42 -12.24
N ASP A 148 -6.29 15.21 -11.30
CA ASP A 148 -7.54 16.00 -11.46
C ASP A 148 -7.37 17.54 -11.29
N GLU A 149 -6.17 18.13 -11.47
CA GLU A 149 -5.93 19.59 -11.34
C GLU A 149 -5.20 20.27 -12.54
N ASP A 150 -5.16 19.65 -13.73
CA ASP A 150 -4.52 20.19 -14.95
C ASP A 150 -5.53 20.44 -16.12
N GLU A 151 -6.66 21.13 -15.83
CA GLU A 151 -7.51 21.75 -16.87
C GLU A 151 -7.71 23.26 -16.60
N GLU A 152 -7.93 24.04 -17.68
CA GLU A 152 -8.21 25.49 -17.71
C GLU A 152 -7.05 26.49 -17.41
N GLU A 153 -6.11 26.64 -18.36
CA GLU A 153 -5.75 27.99 -18.84
C GLU A 153 -5.91 28.06 -20.37
N LYS A 154 -7.00 28.72 -20.82
CA LYS A 154 -7.19 29.12 -22.23
C LYS A 154 -8.06 30.39 -22.36
N ALA A 155 -7.39 31.50 -22.65
CA ALA A 155 -7.90 32.73 -23.25
C ALA A 155 -6.66 33.43 -23.87
N ASP A 156 -6.58 33.97 -25.11
CA ASP A 156 -7.55 34.56 -26.05
C ASP A 156 -8.17 35.88 -25.50
N GLU A 157 -8.26 37.03 -26.19
CA GLU A 157 -7.62 37.62 -27.40
C GLU A 157 -7.19 39.10 -27.07
N ASP A 158 -6.56 39.98 -27.88
CA ASP A 158 -5.96 40.02 -29.23
C ASP A 158 -4.98 41.26 -29.34
N GLU A 159 -4.49 41.58 -30.56
CA GLU A 159 -4.02 42.89 -31.11
C GLU A 159 -2.82 43.67 -30.51
N GLU A 160 -1.81 43.98 -31.35
CA GLU A 160 -1.66 45.33 -31.95
C GLU A 160 -0.77 45.28 -33.22
N GLU A 161 -1.14 46.04 -34.28
CA GLU A 161 -0.30 46.25 -35.48
C GLU A 161 0.67 47.45 -35.29
N LEU A 162 1.89 47.36 -35.84
CA LEU A 162 2.61 48.44 -36.58
C LEU A 162 4.01 48.05 -37.08
#